data_AF-A0A7C3WVP2-F1
#
_entry.id   AF-A0A7C3WVP2-F1
#
_cell.length_a   1.000
_cell.length_b   1.000
_cell.length_c   1.000
_cell.angle_alpha   90.00
_cell.angle_beta   90.00
_cell.angle_gamma   90.00
#
_symmetry.space_group_name_H-M   'P 1'
#
loop_
_entity.id
_entity.type
_entity.pdbx_description
1 polymer ?
#
loop_
_entity_poly.entity_id
_entity_poly.type
_entity_poly.pdbx_seq_one_letter_code
_entity_poly.pdbx_strand_id
1 'polypeptide(L)'
;MKNRCKWINLFYILLLIFTMDNFSIADSLDSNILQKANISSKHQDMMKEYLNKSAMVYLKSLEENPNRFPEKENIELYKNEKRELYWSLLGGKPDVTPLNPVVVRKGTKSTYRYEVLYFESQPNFYVSAVLFLPLSEPPYPCLMVPCGHSQEAKGYSEYQKLCILLSKNGIASLIYDPPGQGERITFLKADGSPDVWGTAEHTILGLGCILLGENYARYEIWDGIRAIDYLETRVEIQKDKIACSGNSGGGTQTAYLMALEPRIYAAAPSCYLTSWERL
;
A
#
# COMPACT_ATOMS: atom_id res chain seq x y z
N MET A 1 -37.24 42.72 20.40
CA MET A 1 -36.25 41.63 20.62
C MET A 1 -36.65 40.62 21.72
N LYS A 2 -37.93 40.23 21.89
CA LYS A 2 -38.32 39.19 22.89
C LYS A 2 -39.12 38.00 22.33
N ASN A 3 -39.49 38.00 21.04
CA ASN A 3 -40.29 36.93 20.42
C ASN A 3 -39.55 36.08 19.37
N ARG A 4 -38.26 36.33 19.10
CA ARG A 4 -37.46 35.52 18.16
C ARG A 4 -36.76 34.31 18.80
N CYS A 5 -36.60 34.27 20.14
CA CYS A 5 -35.96 33.15 20.84
C CYS A 5 -36.83 31.91 21.03
N LYS A 6 -38.17 32.02 21.01
CA LYS A 6 -39.04 30.85 21.23
C LYS A 6 -39.17 29.95 19.99
N TRP A 7 -39.07 30.52 18.79
CA TRP A 7 -39.19 29.77 17.54
C TRP A 7 -37.91 29.02 17.16
N ILE A 8 -36.74 29.56 17.51
CA ILE A 8 -35.45 28.89 17.27
C ILE A 8 -35.32 27.64 18.14
N ASN A 9 -35.70 27.70 19.42
CA ASN A 9 -35.69 26.51 20.29
C ASN A 9 -36.71 25.45 19.87
N LEU A 10 -37.88 25.83 19.34
CA LEU A 10 -38.86 24.87 18.84
C LEU A 10 -38.36 24.16 17.56
N PHE A 11 -37.63 24.86 16.70
CA PHE A 11 -37.07 24.30 15.46
C PHE A 11 -35.94 23.30 15.74
N TYR A 12 -35.07 23.58 16.73
CA TYR A 12 -34.03 22.63 17.16
C TYR A 12 -34.61 21.41 17.89
N ILE A 13 -35.68 21.58 18.67
CA ILE A 13 -36.38 20.46 19.33
C ILE A 13 -37.09 19.58 18.28
N LEU A 14 -37.72 20.19 17.25
CA LEU A 14 -38.33 19.44 16.14
C LEU A 14 -37.29 18.71 15.28
N LEU A 15 -36.11 19.28 15.05
CA LEU A 15 -35.01 18.60 14.35
C LEU A 15 -34.45 17.42 15.16
N LEU A 16 -34.36 17.55 16.49
CA LEU A 16 -33.97 16.46 17.39
C LEU A 16 -35.01 15.33 17.42
N ILE A 17 -36.31 15.67 17.42
CA ILE A 17 -37.40 14.68 17.39
C ILE A 17 -37.44 13.95 16.03
N PHE A 18 -37.23 14.65 14.91
CA PHE A 18 -37.14 14.03 13.58
C PHE A 18 -35.88 13.17 13.37
N THR A 19 -34.82 13.38 14.16
CA THR A 19 -33.65 12.48 14.15
C THR A 19 -33.83 11.24 15.04
N MET A 20 -34.82 11.22 15.94
CA MET A 20 -35.07 10.07 16.82
C MET A 20 -36.00 9.02 16.21
N ASP A 21 -36.85 9.39 15.25
CA ASP A 21 -37.79 8.44 14.61
C ASP A 21 -37.17 7.62 13.45
N ASN A 22 -35.87 7.77 13.16
CA ASN A 22 -35.14 6.91 12.22
C ASN A 22 -34.23 5.87 12.90
N PHE A 23 -34.30 5.73 14.22
CA PHE A 23 -33.64 4.64 14.95
C PHE A 23 -34.46 3.33 14.89
N SER A 24 -35.02 2.97 13.73
CA SER A 24 -35.58 1.63 13.49
C SER A 24 -34.62 0.73 12.70
N ILE A 25 -33.51 1.27 12.17
CA ILE A 25 -32.50 0.44 11.50
C ILE A 25 -31.63 -0.30 12.52
N ALA A 26 -31.43 0.26 13.72
CA ALA A 26 -30.63 -0.35 14.77
C ALA A 26 -31.21 -1.70 15.26
N ASP A 27 -32.54 -1.82 15.36
CA ASP A 27 -33.21 -3.07 15.75
C ASP A 27 -33.29 -4.10 14.61
N SER A 28 -33.04 -3.68 13.36
CA SER A 28 -32.96 -4.58 12.20
C SER A 28 -31.55 -5.12 11.95
N LEU A 29 -30.55 -4.56 12.63
CA LEU A 29 -29.20 -5.11 12.63
C LEU A 29 -29.21 -6.31 13.57
N ASP A 30 -29.01 -7.51 13.03
CA ASP A 30 -28.73 -8.69 13.85
C ASP A 30 -27.52 -8.36 14.72
N SER A 31 -27.76 -8.15 16.02
CA SER A 31 -26.73 -7.82 17.00
C SER A 31 -25.69 -8.94 17.14
N ASN A 32 -25.96 -10.11 16.55
CA ASN A 32 -24.97 -11.17 16.36
C ASN A 32 -24.08 -10.84 15.15
N ILE A 33 -23.24 -9.81 15.30
CA ILE A 33 -22.17 -9.49 14.33
C ILE A 33 -21.27 -10.72 14.12
N LEU A 34 -21.13 -11.55 15.16
CA LEU A 34 -20.52 -12.87 15.08
C LEU A 34 -21.63 -13.92 15.05
N GLN A 35 -21.73 -14.66 13.94
CA GLN A 35 -22.51 -15.92 13.94
C GLN A 35 -22.04 -16.77 15.12
N LYS A 36 -22.96 -17.49 15.79
CA LYS A 36 -22.68 -18.39 16.94
C LYS A 36 -21.67 -19.49 16.58
N ALA A 37 -20.42 -19.11 16.42
CA ALA A 37 -19.28 -19.99 16.35
C ALA A 37 -18.86 -20.23 17.80
N ASN A 38 -18.64 -21.50 18.17
CA ASN A 38 -18.02 -21.88 19.43
C ASN A 38 -16.60 -21.29 19.49
N ILE A 39 -16.50 -20.02 19.88
CA ILE A 39 -15.29 -19.21 19.98
C ILE A 39 -14.93 -19.12 21.47
N SER A 40 -13.63 -19.02 21.76
CA SER A 40 -13.02 -18.96 23.09
C SER A 40 -13.74 -18.07 24.11
N SER A 41 -13.56 -18.38 25.40
CA SER A 41 -14.13 -17.65 26.54
C SER A 41 -13.48 -16.27 26.81
N LYS A 42 -12.41 -15.90 26.10
CA LYS A 42 -11.76 -14.59 26.22
C LYS A 42 -12.20 -13.64 25.11
N HIS A 43 -12.94 -12.59 25.50
CA HIS A 43 -13.46 -11.56 24.59
C HIS A 43 -12.41 -10.94 23.63
N GLN A 44 -11.15 -10.84 24.06
CA GLN A 44 -10.07 -10.26 23.25
C GLN A 44 -9.68 -11.12 22.04
N ASP A 45 -9.88 -12.44 22.12
CA ASP A 45 -9.47 -13.38 21.07
C ASP A 45 -10.60 -13.65 20.06
N MET A 46 -11.84 -13.25 20.39
CA MET A 46 -13.03 -13.69 19.66
C MET A 46 -13.01 -13.31 18.17
N MET A 47 -12.67 -12.04 17.87
CA MET A 47 -12.63 -11.56 16.48
C MET A 47 -11.53 -12.25 15.67
N LYS A 48 -10.34 -12.40 16.26
CA LYS A 48 -9.22 -13.09 15.63
C LYS A 48 -9.56 -14.54 15.30
N GLU A 49 -10.13 -15.27 16.25
CA GLU A 49 -10.55 -16.66 16.05
C GLU A 49 -11.63 -16.79 14.99
N TYR A 50 -12.64 -15.92 15.03
CA TYR A 50 -13.70 -15.91 14.01
C TYR A 50 -13.15 -15.68 12.60
N LEU A 51 -12.33 -14.64 12.42
CA LEU A 51 -11.74 -14.31 11.12
C LEU A 51 -10.80 -15.41 10.63
N ASN A 52 -9.95 -15.95 11.51
CA ASN A 52 -9.06 -17.05 11.15
C ASN A 52 -9.85 -18.30 10.74
N LYS A 53 -10.92 -18.64 11.46
CA LYS A 53 -11.77 -19.79 11.10
C LYS A 53 -12.44 -19.58 9.76
N SER A 54 -13.01 -18.41 9.51
CA SER A 54 -13.63 -18.04 8.24
C SER A 54 -12.61 -18.09 7.09
N ALA A 55 -11.41 -17.57 7.31
CA ALA A 55 -10.32 -17.61 6.34
C ALA A 55 -9.91 -19.05 6.01
N MET A 56 -9.75 -19.91 7.01
CA MET A 56 -9.37 -21.32 6.79
C MET A 56 -10.44 -22.10 6.02
N VAL A 57 -11.73 -21.84 6.27
CA VAL A 57 -12.83 -22.45 5.47
C VAL A 57 -12.73 -22.00 4.02
N TYR A 58 -12.52 -20.71 3.77
CA TYR A 58 -12.37 -20.19 2.42
C TYR A 58 -11.13 -20.75 1.71
N LEU A 59 -9.98 -20.77 2.38
CA LEU A 59 -8.72 -21.31 1.84
C LEU A 59 -8.88 -22.78 1.45
N LYS A 60 -9.45 -23.60 2.35
CA LYS A 60 -9.73 -25.00 2.06
C LYS A 60 -10.65 -25.14 0.84
N SER A 61 -11.68 -24.31 0.72
CA SER A 61 -12.57 -24.34 -0.44
C SER A 61 -11.86 -23.99 -1.76
N LEU A 62 -10.88 -23.07 -1.73
CA LEU A 62 -10.04 -22.75 -2.88
C LEU A 62 -9.10 -23.90 -3.25
N GLU A 63 -8.53 -24.59 -2.26
CA GLU A 63 -7.70 -25.76 -2.46
C GLU A 63 -8.50 -26.92 -3.06
N GLU A 64 -9.72 -27.17 -2.57
CA GLU A 64 -10.57 -28.25 -3.06
C GLU A 64 -11.22 -27.94 -4.42
N ASN A 65 -11.20 -26.68 -4.88
CA ASN A 65 -11.76 -26.29 -6.17
C ASN A 65 -10.90 -26.81 -7.35
N PRO A 66 -11.39 -27.76 -8.17
CA PRO A 66 -10.65 -28.29 -9.30
C PRO A 66 -10.39 -27.25 -10.40
N ASN A 67 -11.19 -26.18 -10.46
CA ASN A 67 -11.11 -25.10 -11.45
C ASN A 67 -10.38 -23.86 -10.90
N ARG A 68 -9.57 -24.01 -9.85
CA ARG A 68 -8.87 -22.87 -9.20
C ARG A 68 -7.79 -22.21 -10.07
N PHE A 69 -7.32 -22.89 -11.11
CA PHE A 69 -6.37 -22.36 -12.09
C PHE A 69 -7.05 -22.16 -13.44
N PRO A 70 -6.72 -21.08 -14.17
CA PRO A 70 -7.26 -20.86 -15.50
C PRO A 70 -6.64 -21.82 -16.51
N GLU A 71 -7.43 -22.18 -17.53
CA GLU A 71 -6.91 -22.74 -18.77
C GLU A 71 -6.03 -21.72 -19.50
N LYS A 72 -5.12 -22.21 -20.35
CA LYS A 72 -4.13 -21.36 -21.04
C LYS A 72 -4.79 -20.21 -21.83
N GLU A 73 -5.90 -20.50 -22.50
CA GLU A 73 -6.65 -19.57 -23.32
C GLU A 73 -7.32 -18.47 -22.50
N ASN A 74 -7.55 -18.72 -21.20
CA ASN A 74 -8.25 -17.82 -20.28
C ASN A 74 -7.33 -17.08 -19.31
N ILE A 75 -6.00 -17.22 -19.43
CA ILE A 75 -5.03 -16.64 -18.49
C ILE A 75 -5.18 -15.12 -18.37
N GLU A 76 -5.35 -14.41 -19.48
CA GLU A 76 -5.46 -12.94 -19.44
C GLU A 76 -6.78 -12.47 -18.84
N LEU A 77 -7.88 -13.18 -19.13
CA LEU A 77 -9.17 -12.92 -18.47
C LEU A 77 -9.05 -13.13 -16.96
N TYR A 78 -8.48 -14.25 -16.53
CA TYR A 78 -8.24 -14.55 -15.12
C TYR A 78 -7.38 -13.50 -14.44
N LYS A 79 -6.27 -13.06 -15.05
CA LYS A 79 -5.43 -11.99 -14.51
C LYS A 79 -6.22 -10.70 -14.30
N ASN A 80 -7.06 -10.32 -15.26
CA ASN A 80 -7.89 -9.12 -15.17
C ASN A 80 -8.94 -9.24 -14.06
N GLU A 81 -9.67 -10.36 -14.00
CA GLU A 81 -10.65 -10.62 -12.93
C GLU A 81 -10.01 -10.61 -11.55
N LYS A 82 -8.83 -11.23 -11.39
CA LYS A 82 -8.09 -11.19 -10.13
C LYS A 82 -7.65 -9.78 -9.81
N ARG A 83 -7.14 -9.01 -10.77
CA ARG A 83 -6.73 -7.62 -10.53
C ARG A 83 -7.89 -6.75 -10.04
N GLU A 84 -9.06 -6.86 -10.67
CA GLU A 84 -10.26 -6.16 -10.22
C GLU A 84 -10.69 -6.60 -8.82
N LEU A 85 -10.65 -7.90 -8.54
CA LEU A 85 -10.91 -8.43 -7.20
C LEU A 85 -9.93 -7.86 -6.17
N TYR A 86 -8.63 -7.87 -6.43
CA TYR A 86 -7.64 -7.29 -5.52
C TYR A 86 -7.90 -5.81 -5.27
N TRP A 87 -8.18 -5.01 -6.31
CA TRP A 87 -8.51 -3.60 -6.11
C TRP A 87 -9.77 -3.40 -5.28
N SER A 88 -10.84 -4.17 -5.52
CA SER A 88 -12.05 -4.09 -4.69
C SER A 88 -11.79 -4.45 -3.22
N LEU A 89 -10.99 -5.48 -2.95
CA LEU A 89 -10.60 -5.89 -1.59
C LEU A 89 -9.70 -4.88 -0.88
N LEU A 90 -8.95 -4.07 -1.64
CA LEU A 90 -8.08 -3.02 -1.11
C LEU A 90 -8.82 -1.69 -0.84
N GLY A 91 -10.12 -1.59 -1.15
CA GLY A 91 -10.90 -0.35 -1.03
C GLY A 91 -10.97 0.49 -2.32
N GLY A 92 -10.67 -0.11 -3.47
CA GLY A 92 -10.75 0.51 -4.79
C GLY A 92 -9.42 1.10 -5.27
N LYS A 93 -9.27 1.13 -6.60
CA LYS A 93 -8.11 1.74 -7.27
C LYS A 93 -8.20 3.27 -7.18
N PRO A 94 -7.16 3.97 -6.67
CA PRO A 94 -7.17 5.43 -6.68
C PRO A 94 -7.15 6.03 -8.10
N ASP A 95 -7.61 7.28 -8.21
CA ASP A 95 -7.52 8.04 -9.44
C ASP A 95 -6.08 8.48 -9.73
N VAL A 96 -5.73 8.54 -11.02
CA VAL A 96 -4.44 9.06 -11.47
C VAL A 96 -4.44 10.59 -11.38
N THR A 97 -3.55 11.15 -10.55
CA THR A 97 -3.37 12.60 -10.38
C THR A 97 -2.00 13.06 -10.91
N PRO A 98 -1.73 14.37 -11.08
CA PRO A 98 -0.39 14.85 -11.42
C PRO A 98 0.67 14.43 -10.40
N LEU A 99 1.88 14.05 -10.86
CA LEU A 99 2.98 13.63 -9.99
C LEU A 99 3.68 14.79 -9.26
N ASN A 100 3.64 16.00 -9.81
CA ASN A 100 4.34 17.19 -9.29
C ASN A 100 5.77 16.88 -8.75
N PRO A 101 6.65 16.21 -9.52
CA PRO A 101 7.92 15.75 -8.99
C PRO A 101 8.87 16.92 -8.72
N VAL A 102 9.57 16.87 -7.59
CA VAL A 102 10.56 17.88 -7.19
C VAL A 102 11.89 17.19 -6.90
N VAL A 103 12.91 17.53 -7.68
CA VAL A 103 14.30 17.11 -7.41
C VAL A 103 14.91 18.08 -6.41
N VAL A 104 15.13 17.60 -5.19
CA VAL A 104 15.63 18.40 -4.06
C VAL A 104 17.16 18.50 -4.08
N ARG A 105 17.83 17.43 -4.53
CA ARG A 105 19.29 17.36 -4.62
C ARG A 105 19.69 16.41 -5.73
N LYS A 106 20.79 16.70 -6.42
CA LYS A 106 21.41 15.78 -7.37
C LYS A 106 22.92 15.84 -7.29
N GLY A 107 23.60 14.80 -7.75
CA GLY A 107 25.04 14.80 -7.82
C GLY A 107 25.61 13.62 -8.60
N THR A 108 26.90 13.74 -8.89
CA THR A 108 27.69 12.69 -9.53
C THR A 108 28.73 12.18 -8.54
N LYS A 109 28.81 10.86 -8.41
CA LYS A 109 29.88 10.15 -7.71
C LYS A 109 30.78 9.47 -8.75
N SER A 110 31.89 8.90 -8.29
CA SER A 110 32.86 8.21 -9.19
C SER A 110 32.26 7.05 -9.97
N THR A 111 31.14 6.47 -9.53
CA THR A 111 30.56 5.26 -10.11
C THR A 111 29.08 5.36 -10.48
N TYR A 112 28.39 6.45 -10.14
CA TYR A 112 26.96 6.64 -10.41
C TYR A 112 26.55 8.11 -10.29
N ARG A 113 25.39 8.46 -10.82
CA ARG A 113 24.67 9.71 -10.52
C ARG A 113 23.48 9.40 -9.62
N TYR A 114 23.07 10.39 -8.83
CA TYR A 114 21.88 10.27 -8.01
C TYR A 114 21.05 11.56 -8.03
N GLU A 115 19.75 11.39 -7.85
CA GLU A 115 18.79 12.45 -7.61
C GLU A 115 17.97 12.06 -6.37
N VAL A 116 17.92 12.95 -5.39
CA VAL A 116 16.98 12.88 -4.27
C VAL A 116 15.78 13.72 -4.64
N LEU A 117 14.61 13.12 -4.59
CA LEU A 117 13.38 13.73 -5.06
C LEU A 117 12.18 13.33 -4.20
N TYR A 118 11.06 13.98 -4.44
CA TYR A 118 9.76 13.47 -4.06
C TYR A 118 8.74 13.72 -5.17
N PHE A 119 7.65 12.98 -5.15
CA PHE A 119 6.49 13.18 -6.03
C PHE A 119 5.20 12.89 -5.26
N GLU A 120 4.06 13.32 -5.80
CA GLU A 120 2.73 13.04 -5.26
C GLU A 120 2.18 11.75 -5.88
N SER A 121 1.89 10.75 -5.04
CA SER A 121 1.14 9.57 -5.50
C SER A 121 -0.38 9.83 -5.48
N GLN A 122 -0.82 10.69 -4.57
CA GLN A 122 -2.16 11.27 -4.46
C GLN A 122 -2.02 12.75 -4.08
N PRO A 123 -3.06 13.60 -4.23
CA PRO A 123 -2.98 15.01 -3.88
C PRO A 123 -2.49 15.23 -2.45
N ASN A 124 -1.38 15.95 -2.28
CA ASN A 124 -0.71 16.21 -1.01
C ASN A 124 -0.18 14.96 -0.27
N PHE A 125 -0.04 13.83 -0.96
CA PHE A 125 0.52 12.61 -0.41
C PHE A 125 1.86 12.30 -1.08
N TYR A 126 2.92 12.73 -0.40
CA TYR A 126 4.27 12.74 -0.94
C TYR A 126 5.01 11.41 -0.74
N VAL A 127 5.66 10.96 -1.80
CA VAL A 127 6.56 9.82 -1.83
C VAL A 127 7.98 10.33 -2.03
N SER A 128 8.79 10.26 -0.97
CA SER A 128 10.22 10.58 -1.00
C SER A 128 11.01 9.44 -1.63
N ALA A 129 11.93 9.77 -2.54
CA ALA A 129 12.66 8.79 -3.33
C ALA A 129 14.09 9.21 -3.66
N VAL A 130 14.91 8.23 -4.06
CA VAL A 130 16.22 8.44 -4.64
C VAL A 130 16.31 7.66 -5.96
N LEU A 131 16.58 8.37 -7.04
CA LEU A 131 16.87 7.80 -8.36
C LEU A 131 18.38 7.68 -8.52
N PHE A 132 18.87 6.47 -8.76
CA PHE A 132 20.25 6.17 -9.09
C PHE A 132 20.37 5.88 -10.58
N LEU A 133 21.36 6.51 -11.22
CA LEU A 133 21.59 6.41 -12.65
C LEU A 133 23.03 5.96 -12.93
N PRO A 134 23.26 5.07 -13.91
CA PRO A 134 24.58 4.77 -14.42
C PRO A 134 25.31 5.99 -14.97
N LEU A 135 26.64 5.84 -15.12
CA LEU A 135 27.50 6.78 -15.86
C LEU A 135 27.64 6.42 -17.35
N SER A 136 27.23 5.22 -17.75
CA SER A 136 27.20 4.80 -19.15
C SER A 136 26.16 5.58 -19.94
N GLU A 137 26.18 5.47 -21.27
CA GLU A 137 25.17 6.10 -22.13
C GLU A 137 23.77 5.50 -21.90
N PRO A 138 22.72 6.35 -21.82
CA PRO A 138 21.32 5.90 -21.74
C PRO A 138 20.80 5.35 -23.09
N PRO A 139 19.62 4.71 -23.12
CA PRO A 139 18.67 4.50 -22.02
C PRO A 139 19.00 3.27 -21.16
N TYR A 140 18.57 3.27 -19.89
CA TYR A 140 18.86 2.21 -18.93
C TYR A 140 17.62 1.35 -18.62
N PRO A 141 17.74 0.02 -18.48
CA PRO A 141 16.74 -0.73 -17.72
C PRO A 141 16.71 -0.22 -16.28
N CYS A 142 15.56 -0.33 -15.61
CA CYS A 142 15.39 0.21 -14.26
C CYS A 142 14.85 -0.83 -13.30
N LEU A 143 15.44 -0.93 -12.11
CA LEU A 143 14.86 -1.68 -11.00
C LEU A 143 14.19 -0.72 -10.01
N MET A 144 12.87 -0.81 -9.88
CA MET A 144 12.16 -0.23 -8.76
C MET A 144 12.41 -1.08 -7.51
N VAL A 145 12.77 -0.45 -6.40
CA VAL A 145 13.17 -1.10 -5.15
C VAL A 145 12.22 -0.69 -4.02
N PRO A 146 11.12 -1.43 -3.79
CA PRO A 146 10.30 -1.25 -2.60
C PRO A 146 11.07 -1.64 -1.33
N CYS A 147 11.04 -0.81 -0.29
CA CYS A 147 11.74 -1.10 0.96
C CYS A 147 10.99 -2.11 1.83
N GLY A 148 11.73 -3.02 2.47
CA GLY A 148 11.27 -3.76 3.64
C GLY A 148 11.36 -2.93 4.91
N HIS A 149 11.09 -3.57 6.05
CA HIS A 149 11.01 -2.91 7.36
C HIS A 149 12.37 -2.49 7.92
N SER A 150 12.96 -1.44 7.34
CA SER A 150 14.06 -0.66 7.92
C SER A 150 13.55 0.73 8.27
N GLN A 151 13.93 1.25 9.44
CA GLN A 151 13.48 2.57 9.90
C GLN A 151 13.91 3.67 8.93
N GLU A 152 15.12 3.57 8.37
CA GLU A 152 15.68 4.53 7.42
C GLU A 152 15.14 4.37 5.99
N ALA A 153 14.40 3.28 5.71
CA ALA A 153 13.85 2.93 4.39
C ALA A 153 14.84 3.19 3.24
N LYS A 154 14.58 4.19 2.37
CA LYS A 154 15.46 4.48 1.23
C LYS A 154 16.87 4.85 1.67
N GLY A 155 17.03 5.39 2.87
CA GLY A 155 18.32 5.77 3.46
C GLY A 155 19.12 4.61 4.08
N TYR A 156 18.54 3.41 4.18
CA TYR A 156 19.22 2.25 4.76
C TYR A 156 20.43 1.82 3.92
N SER A 157 21.56 1.54 4.56
CA SER A 157 22.87 1.46 3.90
C SER A 157 22.95 0.32 2.88
N GLU A 158 22.27 -0.79 3.15
CA GLU A 158 22.24 -2.02 2.36
C GLU A 158 21.44 -1.80 1.07
N TYR A 159 20.32 -1.07 1.17
CA TYR A 159 19.55 -0.68 0.00
C TYR A 159 20.31 0.32 -0.87
N GLN A 160 20.99 1.29 -0.26
CA GLN A 160 21.86 2.22 -0.98
C GLN A 160 22.99 1.47 -1.72
N LYS A 161 23.65 0.50 -1.06
CA LYS A 161 24.67 -0.35 -1.68
C LYS A 161 24.12 -1.15 -2.87
N LEU A 162 22.91 -1.69 -2.77
CA LEU A 162 22.23 -2.37 -3.89
C LEU A 162 22.04 -1.43 -5.08
N CYS A 163 21.47 -0.24 -4.86
CA CYS A 163 21.19 0.73 -5.93
C CYS A 163 22.49 1.21 -6.62
N ILE A 164 23.55 1.41 -5.83
CA ILE A 164 24.89 1.76 -6.35
C ILE A 164 25.47 0.60 -7.17
N LEU A 165 25.33 -0.65 -6.70
CA LEU A 165 25.80 -1.82 -7.42
C LEU A 165 25.06 -1.99 -8.77
N LEU A 166 23.75 -1.77 -8.80
CA LEU A 166 22.97 -1.78 -10.04
C LEU A 166 23.47 -0.71 -11.03
N SER A 167 23.69 0.51 -10.54
CA SER A 167 24.20 1.62 -11.37
C SER A 167 25.57 1.32 -11.96
N LYS A 168 26.46 0.68 -11.19
CA LYS A 168 27.78 0.21 -11.68
C LYS A 168 27.68 -0.83 -12.79
N ASN A 169 26.56 -1.53 -12.90
CA ASN A 169 26.28 -2.55 -13.90
C ASN A 169 25.33 -2.06 -15.00
N GLY A 170 25.14 -0.75 -15.15
CA GLY A 170 24.33 -0.18 -16.23
C GLY A 170 22.81 -0.24 -16.00
N ILE A 171 22.37 -0.52 -14.77
CA ILE A 171 20.95 -0.61 -14.40
C ILE A 171 20.61 0.60 -13.52
N ALA A 172 19.63 1.40 -13.94
CA ALA A 172 19.07 2.46 -13.10
C ALA A 172 18.25 1.85 -11.95
N SER A 173 18.09 2.58 -10.85
CA SER A 173 17.19 2.14 -9.80
C SER A 173 16.49 3.29 -9.11
N LEU A 174 15.23 3.07 -8.76
CA LEU A 174 14.42 4.01 -7.97
C LEU A 174 14.01 3.32 -6.68
N ILE A 175 14.43 3.91 -5.56
CA ILE A 175 14.04 3.47 -4.22
C ILE A 175 13.25 4.59 -3.56
N TYR A 176 12.21 4.24 -2.81
CA TYR A 176 11.31 5.20 -2.16
C TYR A 176 10.93 4.75 -0.76
N ASP A 177 10.54 5.70 0.09
CA ASP A 177 10.09 5.40 1.45
C ASP A 177 8.64 4.89 1.41
N PRO A 178 8.34 3.72 2.01
CA PRO A 178 6.96 3.34 2.32
C PRO A 178 6.37 4.28 3.39
N PRO A 179 5.03 4.45 3.46
CA PRO A 179 4.43 5.19 4.56
C PRO A 179 4.73 4.48 5.89
N GLY A 180 5.02 5.25 6.94
CA GLY A 180 5.47 4.74 8.23
C GLY A 180 6.94 4.34 8.31
N GLN A 181 7.76 4.71 7.32
CA GLN A 181 9.20 4.51 7.32
C GLN A 181 9.95 5.70 6.69
N GLY A 182 11.23 5.84 6.97
CA GLY A 182 12.08 6.89 6.42
C GLY A 182 11.55 8.29 6.73
N GLU A 183 11.42 9.12 5.70
CA GLU A 183 10.87 10.48 5.82
C GLU A 183 9.34 10.51 5.98
N ARG A 184 8.69 9.35 6.00
CA ARG A 184 7.22 9.20 6.01
C ARG A 184 6.69 8.57 7.29
N ILE A 185 7.50 8.55 8.34
CA ILE A 185 7.06 8.20 9.71
C ILE A 185 6.17 9.33 10.23
N THR A 186 4.95 9.00 10.67
CA THR A 186 3.98 10.01 11.12
C THR A 186 3.87 10.14 12.63
N PHE A 187 4.23 9.09 13.38
CA PHE A 187 4.25 9.11 14.84
C PHE A 187 5.64 9.50 15.33
N LEU A 188 5.82 10.80 15.60
CA LEU A 188 7.07 11.38 16.05
C LEU A 188 6.98 11.83 17.51
N LYS A 189 8.11 11.73 18.22
CA LYS A 189 8.30 12.35 19.52
C LYS A 189 8.46 13.86 19.36
N ALA A 190 8.43 14.59 20.48
CA ALA A 190 8.61 16.04 20.49
C ALA A 190 9.96 16.51 19.90
N ASP A 191 10.98 15.65 19.91
CA ASP A 191 12.30 15.92 19.32
C ASP A 191 12.40 15.57 17.82
N GLY A 192 11.30 15.11 17.21
CA GLY A 192 11.23 14.70 15.80
C GLY A 192 11.77 13.30 15.52
N SER A 193 12.22 12.55 16.54
CA SER A 193 12.60 11.15 16.37
C SER A 193 11.36 10.24 16.27
N PRO A 194 11.47 9.07 15.61
CA PRO A 194 10.37 8.12 15.53
C PRO A 194 9.90 7.64 16.91
N ASP A 195 8.58 7.71 17.14
CA ASP A 195 7.93 7.11 18.31
C ASP A 195 7.37 5.74 17.97
N VAL A 196 6.56 5.67 16.90
CA VAL A 196 6.04 4.43 16.32
C VAL A 196 6.40 4.44 14.84
N TRP A 197 6.86 3.30 14.31
CA TRP A 197 7.28 3.17 12.92
C TRP A 197 7.14 1.72 12.45
N GLY A 198 7.31 1.50 11.14
CA GLY A 198 7.31 0.17 10.52
C GLY A 198 6.02 -0.60 10.81
N THR A 199 6.14 -1.90 11.10
CA THR A 199 4.98 -2.79 11.28
C THR A 199 4.03 -2.34 12.39
N ALA A 200 4.53 -1.65 13.42
CA ALA A 200 3.69 -1.12 14.49
C ALA A 200 2.81 0.04 13.97
N GLU A 201 3.39 0.98 13.23
CA GLU A 201 2.65 2.09 12.62
C GLU A 201 1.68 1.58 11.55
N HIS A 202 2.13 0.65 10.71
CA HIS A 202 1.28 -0.03 9.70
C HIS A 202 0.05 -0.67 10.34
N THR A 203 0.21 -1.28 11.51
CA THR A 203 -0.90 -1.90 12.25
C THR A 203 -1.88 -0.84 12.75
N ILE A 204 -1.38 0.22 13.39
CA ILE A 204 -2.22 1.29 13.95
C ILE A 204 -3.03 1.98 12.84
N LEU A 205 -2.37 2.40 11.77
CA LEU A 205 -3.02 3.08 10.65
C LEU A 205 -3.91 2.12 9.84
N GLY A 206 -3.47 0.88 9.67
CA GLY A 206 -4.23 -0.14 8.95
C GLY A 206 -5.55 -0.52 9.60
N LEU A 207 -5.62 -0.52 10.93
CA LEU A 207 -6.90 -0.66 11.65
C LEU A 207 -7.89 0.46 11.25
N GLY A 208 -7.40 1.70 11.15
CA GLY A 208 -8.20 2.83 10.67
C GLY A 208 -8.68 2.64 9.23
N CYS A 209 -7.79 2.22 8.33
CA CYS A 209 -8.15 1.94 6.93
C CYS A 209 -9.26 0.90 6.83
N ILE A 210 -9.13 -0.23 7.54
CA ILE A 210 -10.09 -1.35 7.50
C ILE A 210 -11.48 -0.89 7.95
N LEU A 211 -11.57 -0.08 9.00
CA LEU A 211 -12.84 0.46 9.49
C LEU A 211 -13.55 1.39 8.49
N LEU A 212 -12.79 1.99 7.57
CA LEU A 212 -13.30 2.85 6.51
C LEU A 212 -13.55 2.10 5.18
N GLY A 213 -13.40 0.77 5.18
CA GLY A 213 -13.54 -0.05 3.97
C GLY A 213 -12.33 0.02 3.04
N GLU A 214 -11.19 0.49 3.52
CA GLU A 214 -9.92 0.54 2.79
C GLU A 214 -8.87 -0.40 3.42
N ASN A 215 -7.70 -0.50 2.80
CA ASN A 215 -6.58 -1.26 3.32
C ASN A 215 -5.30 -0.44 3.27
N TYR A 216 -4.44 -0.53 4.29
CA TYR A 216 -3.16 0.19 4.32
C TYR A 216 -2.27 -0.15 3.11
N ALA A 217 -2.29 -1.40 2.64
CA ALA A 217 -1.55 -1.84 1.47
C ALA A 217 -1.95 -1.08 0.20
N ARG A 218 -3.18 -0.53 0.12
CA ARG A 218 -3.62 0.33 -1.00
C ARG A 218 -2.65 1.49 -1.23
N TYR A 219 -2.20 2.14 -0.16
CA TYR A 219 -1.29 3.28 -0.23
C TYR A 219 0.10 2.86 -0.68
N GLU A 220 0.66 1.78 -0.12
CA GLU A 220 1.98 1.26 -0.53
C GLU A 220 2.02 0.82 -1.99
N ILE A 221 0.99 0.09 -2.43
CA ILE A 221 0.87 -0.40 -3.81
C ILE A 221 0.73 0.79 -4.75
N TRP A 222 -0.11 1.76 -4.39
CA TRP A 222 -0.31 2.94 -5.22
C TRP A 222 0.97 3.77 -5.33
N ASP A 223 1.71 3.97 -4.24
CA ASP A 223 3.01 4.65 -4.27
C ASP A 223 3.98 3.98 -5.26
N GLY A 224 4.03 2.64 -5.29
CA GLY A 224 4.83 1.89 -6.26
C GLY A 224 4.36 2.04 -7.71
N ILE A 225 3.05 2.03 -7.96
CA ILE A 225 2.49 2.30 -9.30
C ILE A 225 2.85 3.72 -9.76
N ARG A 226 2.72 4.70 -8.86
CA ARG A 226 3.05 6.10 -9.14
C ARG A 226 4.56 6.33 -9.31
N ALA A 227 5.39 5.50 -8.67
CA ALA A 227 6.82 5.47 -8.93
C ALA A 227 7.15 5.00 -10.36
N ILE A 228 6.39 4.03 -10.90
CA ILE A 228 6.50 3.63 -12.32
C ILE A 228 6.07 4.76 -13.24
N ASP A 229 4.96 5.45 -12.92
CA ASP A 229 4.52 6.62 -13.68
C ASP A 229 5.62 7.69 -13.74
N TYR A 230 6.31 7.94 -12.62
CA TYR A 230 7.46 8.84 -12.58
C TYR A 230 8.61 8.35 -13.46
N LEU A 231 8.98 7.06 -13.39
CA LEU A 231 10.02 6.48 -14.23
C LEU A 231 9.71 6.62 -15.73
N GLU A 232 8.44 6.48 -16.12
CA GLU A 232 8.02 6.65 -17.52
C GLU A 232 8.12 8.10 -18.03
N THR A 233 8.26 9.09 -17.14
CA THR A 233 8.56 10.48 -17.54
C THR A 233 10.04 10.71 -17.88
N ARG A 234 10.93 9.80 -17.46
CA ARG A 234 12.39 9.96 -17.59
C ARG A 234 12.87 9.47 -18.95
N VAL A 235 13.52 10.34 -19.72
CA VAL A 235 14.01 10.02 -21.07
C VAL A 235 15.17 9.01 -21.06
N GLU A 236 15.93 8.97 -19.97
CA GLU A 236 17.03 8.04 -19.78
C GLU A 236 16.60 6.64 -19.33
N ILE A 237 15.30 6.38 -19.09
CA ILE A 237 14.79 5.08 -18.65
C ILE A 237 14.12 4.34 -19.80
N GLN A 238 14.46 3.06 -19.97
CA GLN A 238 13.79 2.14 -20.87
C GLN A 238 12.44 1.73 -20.28
N LYS A 239 11.35 2.34 -20.77
CA LYS A 239 10.00 2.17 -20.21
C LYS A 239 9.50 0.73 -20.25
N ASP A 240 9.90 -0.03 -21.27
CA ASP A 240 9.56 -1.45 -21.44
C ASP A 240 10.46 -2.41 -20.64
N LYS A 241 11.40 -1.88 -19.84
CA LYS A 241 12.38 -2.64 -19.03
C LYS A 241 12.42 -2.16 -17.58
N ILE A 242 11.25 -1.85 -17.01
CA ILE A 242 11.12 -1.54 -15.58
C ILE A 242 10.79 -2.84 -14.82
N ALA A 243 11.69 -3.26 -13.94
CA ALA A 243 11.54 -4.42 -13.06
C ALA A 243 11.25 -3.99 -11.61
N CYS A 244 10.76 -4.90 -10.78
CA CYS A 244 10.48 -4.66 -9.36
C CYS A 244 11.10 -5.75 -8.47
N SER A 245 11.85 -5.37 -7.44
CA SER A 245 12.33 -6.33 -6.45
C SER A 245 12.57 -5.69 -5.09
N GLY A 246 12.11 -6.36 -4.04
CA GLY A 246 12.27 -5.95 -2.65
C GLY A 246 12.33 -7.15 -1.72
N ASN A 247 12.72 -6.90 -0.46
CA ASN A 247 12.93 -7.92 0.55
C ASN A 247 11.98 -7.75 1.75
N SER A 248 11.43 -8.85 2.28
CA SER A 248 10.51 -8.84 3.43
C SER A 248 9.26 -7.99 3.14
N GLY A 249 9.05 -6.85 3.81
CA GLY A 249 7.99 -5.89 3.46
C GLY A 249 8.05 -5.46 2.00
N GLY A 250 9.25 -5.21 1.46
CA GLY A 250 9.43 -4.90 0.04
C GLY A 250 9.17 -6.11 -0.87
N GLY A 251 9.31 -7.33 -0.35
CA GLY A 251 8.92 -8.56 -1.03
C GLY A 251 7.40 -8.69 -1.12
N THR A 252 6.71 -8.30 -0.04
CA THR A 252 5.23 -8.18 0.02
C THR A 252 4.74 -7.19 -1.03
N GLN A 253 5.32 -5.98 -1.05
CA GLN A 253 4.99 -4.96 -2.04
C GLN A 253 5.28 -5.44 -3.46
N THR A 254 6.43 -6.09 -3.70
CA THR A 254 6.77 -6.65 -5.02
C THR A 254 5.74 -7.68 -5.49
N ALA A 255 5.22 -8.52 -4.60
CA ALA A 255 4.21 -9.52 -4.94
C ALA A 255 2.84 -8.89 -5.28
N TYR A 256 2.44 -7.83 -4.56
CA TYR A 256 1.24 -7.07 -4.93
C TYR A 256 1.41 -6.35 -6.27
N LEU A 257 2.53 -5.65 -6.44
CA LEU A 257 2.82 -4.86 -7.63
C LEU A 257 2.89 -5.76 -8.88
N MET A 258 3.53 -6.93 -8.83
CA MET A 258 3.56 -7.84 -9.99
C MET A 258 2.17 -8.37 -10.39
N ALA A 259 1.21 -8.42 -9.46
CA ALA A 259 -0.16 -8.82 -9.74
C ALA A 259 -1.00 -7.65 -10.30
N LEU A 260 -0.78 -6.45 -9.75
CA LEU A 260 -1.64 -5.29 -9.97
C LEU A 260 -1.16 -4.34 -11.08
N GLU A 261 0.13 -4.34 -11.41
CA GLU A 261 0.75 -3.40 -12.34
C GLU A 261 1.34 -4.13 -13.56
N PRO A 262 0.60 -4.18 -14.69
CA PRO A 262 1.02 -4.92 -15.89
C PRO A 262 2.25 -4.34 -16.60
N ARG A 263 2.67 -3.11 -16.29
CA ARG A 263 3.90 -2.51 -16.87
C ARG A 263 5.20 -3.08 -16.30
N ILE A 264 5.14 -3.85 -15.22
CA ILE A 264 6.34 -4.48 -14.65
C ILE A 264 6.83 -5.59 -15.58
N TYR A 265 8.03 -5.38 -16.14
CA TYR A 265 8.67 -6.31 -17.06
C TYR A 265 9.12 -7.60 -16.38
N ALA A 266 9.66 -7.50 -15.16
CA ALA A 266 10.10 -8.62 -14.36
C ALA A 266 9.96 -8.31 -12.86
N ALA A 267 9.65 -9.33 -12.05
CA ALA A 267 9.52 -9.18 -10.61
C ALA A 267 10.27 -10.29 -9.86
N ALA A 268 10.90 -9.93 -8.73
CA ALA A 268 11.60 -10.86 -7.87
C ALA A 268 11.32 -10.55 -6.39
N PRO A 269 10.22 -11.06 -5.80
CA PRO A 269 9.92 -10.88 -4.38
C PRO A 269 10.86 -11.74 -3.52
N SER A 270 11.54 -11.14 -2.54
CA SER A 270 12.47 -11.84 -1.63
C SER A 270 11.94 -11.91 -0.20
N CYS A 271 12.18 -13.05 0.48
CA CYS A 271 11.83 -13.28 1.89
C CYS A 271 10.37 -12.92 2.24
N TYR A 272 9.43 -13.28 1.36
CA TYR A 272 8.00 -13.01 1.52
C TYR A 272 7.13 -14.23 1.23
N LEU A 273 7.34 -14.88 0.07
CA LEU A 273 6.49 -16.00 -0.35
C LEU A 273 6.55 -17.14 0.67
N THR A 274 5.38 -17.49 1.20
CA THR A 274 5.18 -18.58 2.17
C THR A 274 3.88 -19.31 1.85
N SER A 275 3.70 -20.52 2.38
CA SER A 275 2.38 -21.18 2.35
C SER A 275 1.46 -20.56 3.40
N TRP A 276 0.17 -20.48 3.08
CA TRP A 276 -0.84 -19.91 3.97
C TRP A 276 -0.94 -20.65 5.31
N GLU A 277 -0.68 -21.95 5.34
CA GLU A 277 -0.71 -22.80 6.53
C GLU A 277 0.37 -22.46 7.58
N ARG A 278 1.35 -21.62 7.22
CA ARG A 278 2.53 -21.29 8.04
C ARG A 278 2.60 -19.81 8.44
N LEU A 279 1.56 -19.03 8.16
CA LEU A 279 1.36 -17.65 8.63
C LEU A 279 0.56 -17.64 9.94
#